data_AF-A0A3M2GV53-F1
#
_entry.id   AF-A0A3M2GV53-F1
#
_cell.length_a   1.000
_cell.length_b   1.000
_cell.length_c   1.000
_cell.angle_alpha   90.00
_cell.angle_beta   90.00
_cell.angle_gamma   90.00
#
_symmetry.space_group_name_H-M   'P 1'
#
loop_
_entity.id
_entity.type
_entity.pdbx_description
1 polymer ?
#
loop_
_entity_poly.entity_id
_entity_poly.type
_entity_poly.pdbx_seq_one_letter_code
_entity_poly.pdbx_strand_id
1 'polypeptide(L)'
;MAVERLVELLREKGIMGATVLKAIMGYGITGYRFEGIEVLSHSLPLLVEVLEEESKVMNLLESLKEHLKGCFITLKEVELCF
;
A
#
# COMPACT_ATOMS: atom_id res chain seq x y z
N MET A 1 10.03 -0.30 -4.48
CA MET A 1 9.14 -0.46 -5.65
C MET A 1 8.32 0.80 -5.80
N ALA A 2 8.11 1.32 -7.01
CA ALA A 2 7.17 2.43 -7.22
C ALA A 2 5.72 1.95 -7.02
N VAL A 3 4.85 2.78 -6.46
CA VAL A 3 3.46 2.38 -6.17
C VAL A 3 2.68 2.02 -7.43
N GLU A 4 2.94 2.70 -8.55
CA GLU A 4 2.37 2.35 -9.85
C GLU A 4 2.66 0.90 -10.23
N ARG A 5 3.91 0.46 -10.08
CA ARG A 5 4.31 -0.93 -10.37
C ARG A 5 3.68 -1.93 -9.40
N LEU A 6 3.46 -1.54 -8.14
CA LEU A 6 2.74 -2.38 -7.18
C LEU A 6 1.29 -2.60 -7.63
N VAL A 7 0.60 -1.53 -8.04
CA VAL A 7 -0.79 -1.63 -8.53
C VAL A 7 -0.90 -2.50 -9.79
N GLU A 8 0.04 -2.35 -10.73
CA GLU A 8 0.11 -3.23 -11.90
C GLU A 8 0.30 -4.70 -11.51
N LEU A 9 1.22 -4.98 -10.59
CA LEU A 9 1.50 -6.34 -10.12
C LEU A 9 0.29 -6.96 -9.41
N LEU A 10 -0.47 -6.17 -8.64
CA LEU A 10 -1.71 -6.62 -8.02
C LEU A 10 -2.74 -7.00 -9.09
N ARG A 11 -2.88 -6.16 -10.13
CA ARG A 11 -3.77 -6.44 -11.26
C ARG A 11 -3.34 -7.70 -12.04
N GLU A 12 -2.05 -7.86 -12.32
CA GLU A 12 -1.48 -9.04 -12.98
C GLU A 12 -1.74 -10.33 -12.18
N LYS A 13 -1.77 -10.23 -10.84
CA LYS A 13 -2.08 -11.35 -9.92
C LYS A 13 -3.58 -11.64 -9.77
N GLY A 14 -4.46 -10.93 -10.48
CA GLY A 14 -5.91 -11.16 -10.43
C GLY A 14 -6.55 -10.72 -9.11
N ILE A 15 -5.96 -9.73 -8.44
CA ILE A 15 -6.54 -9.11 -7.24
C ILE A 15 -7.78 -8.29 -7.64
N MET A 16 -8.89 -8.49 -6.93
CA MET A 16 -10.21 -7.93 -7.25
C MET A 16 -10.23 -6.40 -7.26
N GLY A 17 -9.48 -5.76 -6.35
CA GLY A 17 -9.38 -4.31 -6.31
C GLY A 17 -8.23 -3.81 -5.43
N ALA A 18 -7.68 -2.66 -5.80
CA ALA A 18 -6.70 -1.94 -5.01
C ALA A 18 -6.95 -0.43 -5.13
N THR A 19 -6.84 0.29 -4.00
CA THR A 19 -7.02 1.74 -3.93
C THR A 19 -5.76 2.36 -3.36
N VAL A 20 -5.27 3.44 -3.99
CA VAL A 20 -4.11 4.20 -3.53
C VAL A 20 -4.56 5.53 -2.96
N LEU A 21 -4.20 5.80 -1.71
CA LEU A 21 -4.41 7.10 -1.05
C LEU A 21 -3.07 7.79 -0.84
N LYS A 22 -3.00 9.08 -1.18
CA LYS A 22 -1.85 9.94 -0.92
C LYS A 22 -2.11 10.79 0.32
N ALA A 23 -1.25 10.67 1.33
CA ALA A 23 -1.35 11.47 2.53
C ALA A 23 -0.73 12.87 2.33
N ILE A 24 -1.26 13.86 3.05
CA ILE A 24 -0.73 15.23 3.11
C ILE A 24 0.45 15.36 4.10
N MET A 25 0.53 14.45 5.08
CA MET A 25 1.58 14.41 6.11
C MET A 25 1.67 13.03 6.78
N GLY A 26 2.77 12.76 7.48
CA GLY A 26 2.93 11.58 8.32
C GLY A 26 4.29 11.49 8.99
N TYR A 27 4.44 10.58 9.97
CA TYR A 27 5.71 10.32 10.64
C TYR A 27 5.91 8.83 10.91
N GLY A 28 7.16 8.39 11.07
CA GLY A 28 7.48 6.99 11.38
C GLY A 28 8.98 6.73 11.51
N ILE A 29 9.40 5.47 11.33
CA ILE A 29 10.81 5.03 11.43
C ILE A 29 11.73 5.84 10.49
N THR A 30 11.18 6.31 9.38
CA THR A 30 11.89 7.07 8.35
C THR A 30 11.80 8.60 8.52
N GLY A 31 11.19 9.07 9.62
CA GLY A 31 11.08 10.48 10.00
C GLY A 31 9.72 11.13 9.69
N TYR A 32 9.65 12.44 9.88
CA TYR A 32 8.46 13.28 9.62
C TYR A 32 8.42 13.75 8.16
N ARG A 33 7.22 13.83 7.56
CA ARG A 33 6.95 14.26 6.19
C ARG A 33 5.70 15.15 6.14
N PHE A 34 5.75 16.22 5.37
CA PHE A 34 4.64 17.16 5.15
C PHE A 34 4.74 17.81 3.77
N GLU A 35 3.58 18.04 3.14
CA GLU A 35 3.46 18.62 1.80
C GLU A 35 3.93 20.08 1.71
N GLY A 36 3.74 20.89 2.76
CA GLY A 36 4.06 22.33 2.74
C GLY A 36 5.54 22.71 2.81
N ILE A 37 6.46 21.73 2.73
CA ILE A 37 7.88 21.96 2.46
C ILE A 37 8.09 21.63 0.97
N GLU A 38 7.64 22.54 0.11
CA GLU A 38 7.69 22.39 -1.35
C GLU A 38 9.13 22.46 -1.86
N VAL A 39 9.65 21.34 -2.40
CA VAL A 39 10.33 21.30 -3.71
C VAL A 39 10.16 19.91 -4.35
N LEU A 40 9.99 18.83 -3.58
CA LEU A 40 9.96 17.46 -4.13
C LEU A 40 9.02 16.56 -3.31
N SER A 41 7.69 16.67 -3.52
CA SER A 41 6.66 15.84 -2.86
C SER A 41 6.66 14.36 -3.28
N HIS A 42 7.80 13.84 -3.75
CA HIS A 42 8.04 12.44 -4.12
C HIS A 42 8.12 11.50 -2.92
N SER A 43 8.17 12.03 -1.69
CA SER A 43 8.36 11.25 -0.45
C SER A 43 7.15 11.28 0.48
N LEU A 44 5.98 11.71 0.01
CA LEU A 44 4.77 11.71 0.83
C LEU A 44 4.29 10.27 1.10
N PRO A 45 3.77 9.97 2.29
CA PRO A 45 3.26 8.63 2.59
C PRO A 45 2.14 8.22 1.64
N LEU A 46 2.21 6.99 1.17
CA LEU A 46 1.18 6.36 0.35
C LEU A 46 0.58 5.18 1.13
N LEU A 47 -0.73 5.08 1.13
CA LEU A 47 -1.48 3.93 1.63
C LEU A 47 -2.06 3.18 0.42
N VAL A 48 -1.80 1.88 0.34
CA VAL A 48 -2.41 1.01 -0.65
C VAL A 48 -3.34 0.05 0.09
N GLU A 49 -4.63 0.16 -0.17
CA GLU A 49 -5.65 -0.73 0.36
C GLU A 49 -5.99 -1.78 -0.68
N VAL A 50 -6.01 -3.04 -0.25
CA VAL A 50 -6.33 -4.20 -1.11
C VAL A 50 -7.44 -4.98 -0.44
N LEU A 51 -8.51 -5.27 -1.20
CA LEU A 51 -9.65 -6.05 -0.75
C LEU A 51 -9.67 -7.38 -1.50
N GLU A 52 -9.50 -8.48 -0.77
CA GLU A 52 -9.49 -9.84 -1.31
C GLU A 52 -9.82 -10.87 -0.23
N GLU A 53 -10.08 -12.11 -0.68
CA GLU A 53 -10.18 -13.25 0.23
C GLU A 53 -8.88 -13.45 1.03
N GLU A 54 -9.02 -13.88 2.29
CA GLU A 54 -7.90 -14.05 3.22
C GLU A 54 -6.77 -14.92 2.63
N SER A 55 -7.12 -16.04 2.00
CA SER A 55 -6.16 -16.96 1.40
C SER A 55 -5.30 -16.28 0.31
N LYS A 56 -5.91 -15.44 -0.53
CA LYS A 56 -5.21 -14.67 -1.56
C LYS A 56 -4.36 -13.55 -0.96
N VAL A 57 -4.86 -12.87 0.07
CA VAL A 57 -4.08 -11.84 0.78
C VAL A 57 -2.82 -12.45 1.39
N MET A 58 -2.93 -13.60 2.05
CA MET A 58 -1.77 -14.28 2.64
C MET A 58 -0.75 -14.72 1.58
N ASN A 59 -1.22 -15.29 0.46
CA ASN A 59 -0.35 -15.64 -0.67
C ASN A 59 0.33 -14.42 -1.30
N LEU A 60 -0.41 -13.31 -1.42
CA LEU A 60 0.12 -12.05 -1.91
C LEU A 60 1.24 -11.53 -1.00
N LEU A 61 1.00 -11.50 0.32
CA LEU A 61 1.97 -11.05 1.32
C LEU A 61 3.26 -11.87 1.26
N GLU A 62 3.17 -13.19 1.18
CA GLU A 62 4.37 -14.03 1.07
C GLU A 62 5.12 -13.75 -0.23
N SER A 63 4.39 -13.57 -1.35
CA SER A 63 5.02 -13.27 -2.65
C SER A 63 5.67 -11.88 -2.74
N LEU A 64 5.20 -10.93 -1.94
CA LEU A 64 5.69 -9.55 -1.93
C LEU A 64 6.59 -9.23 -0.74
N LYS A 65 6.80 -10.17 0.18
CA LYS A 65 7.52 -10.00 1.44
C LYS A 65 8.83 -9.23 1.33
N GLU A 66 9.66 -9.58 0.34
CA GLU A 66 10.94 -8.90 0.07
C GLU A 66 10.76 -7.45 -0.39
N HIS A 67 9.72 -7.18 -1.18
CA HIS A 67 9.38 -5.84 -1.66
C HIS A 67 8.71 -4.96 -0.59
N LEU A 68 8.10 -5.58 0.41
CA LEU A 68 7.38 -4.93 1.51
C LEU A 68 8.26 -4.71 2.75
N LYS A 69 9.55 -5.05 2.69
CA LYS A 69 10.50 -4.75 3.78
C LYS A 69 10.52 -3.25 4.07
N GLY A 70 10.28 -2.88 5.32
CA GLY A 70 10.21 -1.50 5.77
C GLY A 70 8.84 -0.82 5.60
N CYS A 71 7.85 -1.53 5.06
CA CYS A 71 6.46 -1.09 5.06
C CYS A 71 5.75 -1.51 6.35
N PHE A 72 4.74 -0.74 6.74
CA PHE A 72 3.75 -1.17 7.72
C PHE A 72 2.57 -1.80 6.98
N ILE A 73 2.16 -2.97 7.43
CA ILE A 73 1.06 -3.73 6.83
C ILE A 73 0.02 -3.95 7.93
N THR A 74 -1.23 -3.64 7.62
CA THR A 74 -2.37 -3.94 8.48
C THR A 74 -3.29 -4.90 7.77
N LEU A 75 -3.69 -5.97 8.46
CA LEU A 75 -4.75 -6.86 8.02
C LEU A 75 -6.00 -6.55 8.81
N LYS A 76 -7.13 -6.38 8.12
CA LYS A 76 -8.43 -6.12 8.72
C LYS A 76 -9.47 -6.96 8.01
N GLU A 77 -10.31 -7.61 8.79
CA GLU A 77 -11.53 -8.22 8.28
C GLU A 77 -12.51 -7.10 7.91
N VAL A 78 -13.19 -7.27 6.78
CA VAL A 78 -14.22 -6.35 6.31
C VAL A 78 -15.42 -7.16 5.86
N GLU A 79 -16.61 -6.64 6.11
CA GLU A 79 -17.85 -7.19 5.57
C GLU A 79 -18.16 -6.48 4.26
N LEU A 80 -18.51 -7.27 3.24
CA LEU A 80 -18.88 -6.75 1.95
C LEU A 80 -20.40 -6.55 1.89
N CYS A 81 -20.84 -5.30 1.84
CA CYS A 81 -22.23 -4.94 1.68
C CYS A 81 -22.57 -4.86 0.19
N PHE A 82 -22.87 -6.00 -0.44
CA PHE A 82 -23.41 -6.05 -1.81
C PHE A 82 -24.56 -7.05 -1.94
#